data_AF-A8TW17-F1
#
_entry.id   AF-A8TW17-F1
#
_cell.length_a   1.000
_cell.length_b   1.000
_cell.length_c   1.000
_cell.angle_alpha   90.00
_cell.angle_beta   90.00
_cell.angle_gamma   90.00
#
_symmetry.space_group_name_H-M   'P 1'
#
loop_
_entity.id
_entity.type
_entity.pdbx_description
1 polymer ?
#
loop_
_entity_poly.entity_id
_entity_poly.type
_entity_poly.pdbx_seq_one_letter_code
_entity_poly.pdbx_strand_id
1 'polypeptide(L)'
;MALGKQAKTLTDVQQRAVLAYLDTTMDAKRNRVMFLLSVDAGLRAKEIALLEWSMVTDSAGDLTDEIRLEDRSSKGRSGGVVFMSKRLQAALAVYAADQSLNGTVIKSQRRRGMSAQVVTNWFFQLYRSLGYEGCSSHSGRRTAITRWARSISAVGGSLRDVQSLASG
;
A
#
# COMPACT_ATOMS: atom_id res chain seq x y z
N MET A 1 7.11 -26.29 -0.24
CA MET A 1 6.25 -25.11 0.01
C MET A 1 4.94 -25.63 0.61
N ALA A 2 4.69 -25.41 1.90
CA ALA A 2 3.45 -25.85 2.54
C ALA A 2 2.24 -25.15 1.92
N LEU A 3 1.15 -25.87 1.67
CA LEU A 3 -0.12 -25.32 1.16
C LEU A 3 -0.50 -24.09 1.99
N GLY A 4 -0.38 -22.92 1.37
CA GLY A 4 -0.21 -21.64 2.05
C GLY A 4 -1.46 -21.18 2.78
N LYS A 5 -1.40 -21.16 4.12
CA LYS A 5 -2.40 -20.51 4.96
C LYS A 5 -2.57 -19.05 4.51
N GLN A 6 -3.78 -18.69 4.14
CA GLN A 6 -4.13 -17.36 3.65
C GLN A 6 -3.79 -16.29 4.71
N ALA A 7 -3.15 -15.18 4.29
CA ALA A 7 -2.74 -14.13 5.22
C ALA A 7 -3.94 -13.52 5.98
N LYS A 8 -3.78 -13.20 7.27
CA LYS A 8 -4.85 -12.56 8.06
C LYS A 8 -5.05 -11.10 7.67
N THR A 9 -6.26 -10.57 7.87
CA THR A 9 -6.56 -9.13 7.77
C THR A 9 -6.22 -8.42 9.07
N LEU A 10 -6.05 -7.10 9.03
CA LEU A 10 -5.83 -6.26 10.20
C LEU A 10 -7.14 -5.61 10.66
N THR A 11 -7.38 -5.64 11.97
CA THR A 11 -8.42 -4.81 12.61
C THR A 11 -8.00 -3.33 12.64
N ASP A 12 -8.95 -2.42 12.85
CA ASP A 12 -8.62 -0.99 12.96
C ASP A 12 -7.76 -0.68 14.20
N VAL A 13 -7.94 -1.42 15.30
CA VAL A 13 -7.07 -1.34 16.48
C VAL A 13 -5.64 -1.74 16.13
N GLN A 14 -5.47 -2.85 15.42
CA GLN A 14 -4.14 -3.30 14.97
C GLN A 14 -3.48 -2.31 14.01
N GLN A 15 -4.25 -1.71 13.08
CA GLN A 15 -3.74 -0.68 12.18
C GLN A 15 -3.28 0.57 12.94
N ARG A 16 -4.03 1.02 13.95
CA ARG A 16 -3.62 2.16 14.80
C ARG A 16 -2.34 1.86 15.58
N ALA A 17 -2.24 0.65 16.15
CA ALA A 17 -1.02 0.22 16.85
C ALA A 17 0.19 0.13 15.92
N VAL A 18 0.02 -0.32 14.66
CA VAL A 18 1.08 -0.28 13.65
C VAL A 18 1.53 1.15 13.40
N LEU A 19 0.60 2.08 13.15
CA LEU A 19 0.96 3.47 12.88
C LEU A 19 1.72 4.11 14.06
N ALA A 20 1.27 3.88 15.29
CA ALA A 20 1.95 4.36 16.49
C ALA A 20 3.36 3.77 16.64
N TYR A 21 3.54 2.47 16.36
CA TYR A 21 4.85 1.84 16.35
C TYR A 21 5.77 2.39 15.25
N LEU A 22 5.25 2.64 14.05
CA LEU A 22 6.04 3.19 12.95
C LEU A 22 6.54 4.61 13.26
N ASP A 23 5.79 5.40 14.02
CA ASP A 23 6.18 6.75 14.44
C ASP A 23 7.43 6.73 15.37
N THR A 24 7.78 5.59 15.97
CA THR A 24 9.03 5.43 16.77
C THR A 24 10.21 4.90 15.96
N THR A 25 10.07 4.69 14.65
CA THR A 25 11.13 4.13 13.78
C THR A 25 11.93 5.22 13.06
N MET A 26 13.18 4.89 12.70
CA MET A 26 14.12 5.83 12.06
C MET A 26 13.60 6.47 10.77
N ASP A 27 12.77 5.75 10.00
CA ASP A 27 12.20 6.22 8.73
C ASP A 27 10.67 6.36 8.82
N ALA A 28 10.17 6.94 9.91
CA ALA A 28 8.74 6.97 10.25
C ALA A 28 7.84 7.42 9.08
N LYS A 29 8.16 8.54 8.41
CA LYS A 29 7.36 9.08 7.29
C LYS A 29 7.25 8.08 6.12
N ARG A 30 8.39 7.54 5.65
CA ARG A 30 8.42 6.53 4.58
C ARG A 30 7.65 5.27 4.98
N ASN A 31 7.92 4.78 6.19
CA ASN A 31 7.32 3.55 6.70
C ASN A 31 5.80 3.66 6.82
N ARG A 32 5.31 4.83 7.26
CA ARG A 32 3.89 5.15 7.32
C ARG A 32 3.24 5.12 5.93
N VAL A 33 3.86 5.74 4.94
CA VAL A 33 3.41 5.70 3.54
C VAL A 33 3.39 4.25 3.03
N MET A 34 4.47 3.49 3.21
CA MET A 34 4.53 2.07 2.80
C MET A 34 3.37 1.25 3.38
N PHE A 35 3.10 1.40 4.67
CA PHE A 35 2.01 0.69 5.33
C PHE A 35 0.65 1.08 4.76
N LEU A 36 0.38 2.39 4.63
CA LEU A 36 -0.91 2.91 4.14
C LEU A 36 -1.16 2.55 2.67
N LEU A 37 -0.13 2.55 1.81
CA LEU A 37 -0.25 2.05 0.44
C LEU A 37 -0.76 0.60 0.40
N SER A 38 -0.42 -0.22 1.39
CA SER A 38 -0.92 -1.60 1.49
C SER A 38 -2.33 -1.66 2.09
N VAL A 39 -2.58 -1.03 3.24
CA VAL A 39 -3.86 -1.21 3.97
C VAL A 39 -5.02 -0.36 3.46
N ASP A 40 -4.74 0.74 2.77
CA ASP A 40 -5.78 1.64 2.25
C ASP A 40 -5.93 1.58 0.75
N ALA A 41 -4.82 1.51 0.03
CA ALA A 41 -4.82 1.47 -1.43
C ALA A 41 -4.69 0.03 -1.96
N GLY A 42 -4.47 -0.96 -1.09
CA GLY A 42 -4.49 -2.36 -1.50
C GLY A 42 -3.31 -2.79 -2.40
N LEU A 43 -2.24 -1.99 -2.46
CA LEU A 43 -1.09 -2.29 -3.29
C LEU A 43 -0.33 -3.51 -2.75
N ARG A 44 0.13 -4.34 -3.67
CA ARG A 44 1.07 -5.46 -3.44
C ARG A 44 2.47 -4.92 -3.19
N ALA A 45 3.31 -5.72 -2.54
CA ALA A 45 4.70 -5.34 -2.27
C ALA A 45 5.49 -4.94 -3.54
N LYS A 46 5.23 -5.59 -4.69
CA LYS A 46 5.84 -5.22 -5.98
C LYS A 46 5.36 -3.86 -6.48
N GLU A 47 4.07 -3.56 -6.35
CA GLU A 47 3.51 -2.27 -6.76
C GLU A 47 4.03 -1.14 -5.87
N ILE A 48 4.09 -1.35 -4.54
CA ILE A 48 4.68 -0.39 -3.59
C ILE A 48 6.16 -0.12 -3.93
N ALA A 49 6.92 -1.17 -4.28
CA ALA A 49 8.33 -1.07 -4.65
C ALA A 49 8.56 -0.29 -5.95
N LEU A 50 7.63 -0.40 -6.91
CA LEU A 50 7.73 0.20 -8.23
C LEU A 50 6.95 1.51 -8.37
N LEU A 51 6.24 1.94 -7.33
CA LEU A 51 5.44 3.17 -7.35
C LEU A 51 6.37 4.37 -7.57
N GLU A 52 6.13 5.12 -8.64
CA GLU A 52 6.86 6.34 -8.98
C GLU A 52 6.06 7.59 -8.59
N TRP A 53 6.74 8.71 -8.35
CA TRP A 53 6.08 9.98 -8.04
C TRP A 53 5.13 10.43 -9.15
N SER A 54 5.47 10.18 -10.43
CA SER A 54 4.61 10.44 -11.58
C SER A 54 3.28 9.68 -11.56
N MET A 55 3.17 8.61 -10.78
CA MET A 55 1.93 7.84 -10.62
C MET A 55 0.99 8.43 -9.57
N VAL A 56 1.45 9.41 -8.78
CA VAL A 56 0.71 10.03 -7.67
C VAL A 56 0.72 11.56 -7.71
N THR A 57 1.35 12.15 -8.72
CA THR A 57 1.36 13.61 -8.95
C THR A 57 0.84 13.94 -10.34
N ASP A 58 0.35 15.16 -10.51
CA ASP A 58 0.05 15.73 -11.82
C ASP A 58 1.30 16.31 -12.51
N SER A 59 1.09 16.98 -13.65
CA SER A 59 2.15 17.63 -14.42
C SER A 59 2.77 18.86 -13.74
N ALA A 60 2.08 19.46 -12.77
CA ALA A 60 2.59 20.55 -11.94
C ALA A 60 3.41 20.02 -10.74
N GLY A 61 3.33 18.71 -10.46
CA GLY A 61 4.00 18.05 -9.34
C GLY A 61 3.13 18.00 -8.08
N ASP A 62 1.86 18.39 -8.19
CA ASP A 62 0.91 18.35 -7.08
C ASP A 62 0.36 16.94 -6.90
N LEU A 63 0.17 16.52 -5.65
CA LEU A 63 -0.40 15.20 -5.35
C LEU A 63 -1.84 15.11 -5.84
N THR A 64 -2.15 14.04 -6.58
CA THR A 64 -3.51 13.71 -7.01
C THR A 64 -4.29 13.06 -5.88
N ASP A 65 -5.58 12.79 -6.10
CA ASP A 65 -6.42 11.96 -5.24
C ASP A 65 -6.36 10.47 -5.61
N GLU A 66 -5.75 10.14 -6.75
CA GLU A 66 -5.62 8.81 -7.33
C GLU A 66 -4.17 8.35 -7.44
N ILE A 67 -3.95 7.04 -7.35
CA ILE A 67 -2.72 6.36 -7.76
C ILE A 67 -2.96 5.72 -9.13
N ARG A 68 -2.18 6.14 -10.13
CA ARG A 68 -2.26 5.63 -11.51
C ARG A 68 -1.14 4.61 -11.74
N LEU A 69 -1.42 3.33 -11.53
CA LEU A 69 -0.44 2.27 -11.71
C LEU A 69 -0.17 2.04 -13.20
N GLU A 70 1.06 2.31 -13.62
CA GLU A 70 1.49 2.03 -15.00
C GLU A 70 1.74 0.52 -15.18
N ASP A 71 1.12 -0.05 -16.19
CA ASP A 71 1.20 -1.48 -16.46
C ASP A 71 2.50 -1.83 -17.21
N ARG A 72 3.62 -1.99 -16.49
CA ARG A 72 4.87 -2.49 -17.10
C ARG A 72 4.87 -4.01 -17.30
N SER A 73 3.77 -4.73 -17.03
CA SER A 73 3.76 -6.19 -17.03
C SER A 73 2.34 -6.80 -17.07
N SER A 74 1.54 -6.58 -18.12
CA SER A 74 0.48 -7.55 -18.45
C SER A 74 0.04 -7.52 -19.90
N LYS A 75 -0.07 -8.71 -20.51
CA LYS A 75 -0.84 -8.92 -21.73
C LYS A 75 -2.32 -8.71 -21.39
N GLY A 76 -2.77 -7.46 -21.49
CA GLY A 76 -4.18 -7.09 -21.49
C GLY A 76 -4.78 -6.83 -20.12
N ARG A 77 -4.65 -5.59 -19.62
CA ARG A 77 -5.75 -4.74 -19.13
C ARG A 77 -5.16 -3.41 -18.66
N SER A 78 -5.80 -2.31 -19.07
CA SER A 78 -5.54 -0.92 -18.64
C SER A 78 -4.92 -0.79 -17.24
N GLY A 79 -3.87 0.03 -17.12
CA GLY A 79 -3.30 0.43 -15.82
C GLY A 79 -4.38 0.76 -14.79
N GLY A 80 -4.19 0.28 -13.56
CA GLY A 80 -5.19 0.39 -12.50
C GLY A 80 -5.18 1.77 -11.85
N VAL A 81 -6.36 2.35 -11.64
CA VAL A 81 -6.53 3.57 -10.84
C VAL A 81 -7.03 3.20 -9.45
N VAL A 82 -6.36 3.70 -8.42
CA VAL A 82 -6.76 3.51 -7.03
C VAL A 82 -6.94 4.86 -6.35
N PHE A 83 -8.15 5.18 -5.92
CA PHE A 83 -8.42 6.37 -5.11
C PHE A 83 -7.76 6.26 -3.74
N MET A 84 -7.07 7.32 -3.33
CA MET A 84 -6.36 7.39 -2.06
C MET A 84 -7.30 7.82 -0.93
N SER A 85 -7.16 7.16 0.22
CA SER A 85 -7.81 7.62 1.44
C SER A 85 -7.23 8.96 1.89
N LYS A 86 -8.02 9.76 2.62
CA LYS A 86 -7.54 11.04 3.20
C LYS A 86 -6.28 10.87 4.05
N ARG A 87 -6.16 9.76 4.79
CA ARG A 87 -4.98 9.49 5.63
C ARG A 87 -3.76 9.10 4.81
N LEU A 88 -3.93 8.44 3.67
CA LEU A 88 -2.85 8.14 2.73
C LEU A 88 -2.36 9.42 2.05
N GLN A 89 -3.28 10.28 1.58
CA GLN A 89 -2.92 11.58 1.00
C GLN A 89 -2.14 12.45 1.99
N ALA A 90 -2.61 12.55 3.24
CA ALA A 90 -1.91 13.31 4.28
C ALA A 90 -0.51 12.74 4.57
N ALA A 91 -0.36 11.42 4.63
CA ALA A 91 0.95 10.79 4.86
C ALA A 91 1.90 11.00 3.67
N LEU A 92 1.38 10.92 2.44
CA LEU A 92 2.15 11.20 1.22
C LEU A 92 2.61 12.65 1.17
N ALA A 93 1.74 13.62 1.49
CA ALA A 93 2.09 15.04 1.51
C ALA A 93 3.22 15.32 2.52
N VAL A 94 3.09 14.79 3.75
CA VAL A 94 4.12 14.94 4.80
C VAL A 94 5.46 14.32 4.38
N TYR A 95 5.42 13.20 3.67
CA TYR A 95 6.62 12.54 3.18
C TYR A 95 7.23 13.28 1.98
N ALA A 96 6.41 13.71 1.01
CA ALA A 96 6.81 14.41 -0.21
C ALA A 96 7.55 15.72 0.07
N ALA A 97 7.20 16.43 1.14
CA ALA A 97 7.84 17.69 1.54
C ALA A 97 9.36 17.59 1.71
N ASP A 98 9.90 16.41 2.03
CA ASP A 98 11.34 16.18 2.24
C ASP A 98 12.02 15.45 1.07
N GLN A 99 11.30 15.20 -0.04
CA GLN A 99 11.77 14.35 -1.13
C GLN A 99 11.91 15.10 -2.44
N SER A 100 12.89 14.68 -3.25
CA SER A 100 12.84 14.95 -4.69
C SER A 100 11.80 14.03 -5.31
N LEU A 101 10.76 14.61 -5.94
CA LEU A 101 9.61 13.93 -6.53
C LEU A 101 9.95 13.29 -7.88
N ASN A 102 11.07 12.55 -7.92
CA ASN A 102 11.56 11.85 -9.09
C ASN A 102 11.79 10.34 -8.80
N GLY A 103 11.47 9.52 -9.79
CA GLY A 103 11.56 8.07 -9.70
C GLY A 103 10.66 7.49 -8.62
N THR A 104 11.13 6.42 -7.96
CA THR A 104 10.34 5.68 -6.97
C THR A 104 10.01 6.48 -5.71
N VAL A 105 8.78 6.37 -5.22
CA VAL A 105 8.30 6.98 -3.97
C VAL A 105 9.06 6.40 -2.78
N ILE A 106 9.21 5.08 -2.74
CA ILE A 106 9.84 4.37 -1.62
C ILE A 106 11.34 4.16 -1.87
N LYS A 107 12.16 5.00 -1.23
CA LYS A 107 13.61 4.92 -1.27
C LYS A 107 14.17 4.33 0.03
N SER A 108 15.18 3.47 -0.09
CA SER A 108 15.99 3.00 1.02
C SER A 108 16.84 4.14 1.61
N GLN A 109 17.46 3.91 2.77
CA GLN A 109 18.39 4.87 3.39
C GLN A 109 19.56 5.28 2.46
N ARG A 110 19.92 4.41 1.50
CA ARG A 110 20.93 4.70 0.46
C ARG A 110 20.36 5.48 -0.74
N ARG A 111 19.15 6.05 -0.61
CA ARG A 111 18.39 6.81 -1.64
C ARG A 111 18.11 6.05 -2.95
N ARG A 112 18.19 4.72 -2.92
CA ARG A 112 17.82 3.83 -4.04
C ARG A 112 16.45 3.20 -3.78
N GLY A 113 15.67 2.98 -4.84
CA GLY A 113 14.38 2.29 -4.75
C GLY A 113 14.50 0.93 -4.05
N MET A 114 13.50 0.57 -3.25
CA MET A 114 13.45 -0.73 -2.58
C MET A 114 12.95 -1.80 -3.55
N SER A 115 13.52 -3.01 -3.53
CA SER A 115 13.01 -4.12 -4.32
C SER A 115 11.74 -4.72 -3.70
N ALA A 116 10.91 -5.40 -4.50
CA ALA A 116 9.71 -6.08 -4.03
C ALA A 116 10.00 -7.08 -2.88
N GLN A 117 11.15 -7.76 -2.93
CA GLN A 117 11.58 -8.68 -1.88
C GLN A 117 11.90 -7.94 -0.58
N VAL A 118 12.57 -6.78 -0.67
CA VAL A 118 12.87 -5.96 0.52
C VAL A 118 11.57 -5.43 1.14
N VAL A 119 10.61 -4.97 0.34
CA VAL A 119 9.29 -4.54 0.84
C VAL A 119 8.55 -5.69 1.50
N THR A 120 8.60 -6.90 0.91
CA THR A 120 8.00 -8.11 1.49
C THR A 120 8.62 -8.45 2.84
N ASN A 121 9.95 -8.44 2.93
CA ASN A 121 10.67 -8.70 4.16
C ASN A 121 10.38 -7.62 5.22
N TRP A 122 10.26 -6.36 4.81
CA TRP A 122 9.90 -5.27 5.71
C TRP A 122 8.52 -5.49 6.37
N PHE A 123 7.49 -5.85 5.58
CA PHE A 123 6.18 -6.19 6.14
C PHE A 123 6.23 -7.41 7.07
N PHE A 124 6.98 -8.45 6.69
CA PHE A 124 7.15 -9.63 7.54
C PHE A 124 7.75 -9.26 8.90
N GLN A 125 8.81 -8.44 8.92
CA GLN A 125 9.43 -7.99 10.16
C GLN A 125 8.51 -7.06 10.97
N LEU A 126 7.80 -6.14 10.32
CA LEU A 126 6.84 -5.25 10.97
C LEU A 126 5.76 -6.02 11.73
N TYR A 127 5.16 -7.03 11.10
CA TYR A 127 4.11 -7.81 11.76
C TYR A 127 4.67 -8.71 12.85
N ARG A 128 5.89 -9.24 12.67
CA ARG A 128 6.57 -10.04 13.70
C ARG A 128 6.90 -9.20 14.93
N SER A 129 7.38 -7.96 14.77
CA SER A 129 7.71 -7.07 15.90
C SER A 129 6.49 -6.68 16.73
N LEU A 130 5.29 -6.75 16.15
CA LEU A 130 4.01 -6.47 16.83
C LEU A 130 3.27 -7.75 17.28
N GLY A 131 3.83 -8.94 17.05
CA GLY A 131 3.20 -10.22 17.42
C GLY A 131 1.97 -10.59 16.56
N TYR A 132 1.86 -10.04 15.35
CA TYR A 132 0.68 -10.26 14.48
C TYR A 132 0.82 -11.56 13.68
N GLU A 133 0.65 -12.70 14.36
CA GLU A 133 0.80 -14.02 13.76
C GLU A 133 -0.16 -14.29 12.60
N GLY A 134 0.39 -14.77 11.50
CA GLY A 134 -0.34 -15.03 10.26
C GLY A 134 -0.54 -13.79 9.38
N CYS A 135 0.03 -12.64 9.75
CA CYS A 135 0.13 -11.49 8.86
C CYS A 135 1.36 -11.57 7.95
N SER A 136 1.24 -11.04 6.73
CA SER A 136 2.31 -10.97 5.73
C SER A 136 2.12 -9.74 4.85
N SER A 137 2.99 -9.52 3.86
CA SER A 137 2.84 -8.41 2.88
C SER A 137 1.49 -8.39 2.15
N HIS A 138 0.74 -9.50 2.13
CA HIS A 138 -0.61 -9.57 1.57
C HIS A 138 -1.72 -9.14 2.54
N SER A 139 -1.43 -9.04 3.84
CA SER A 139 -2.42 -8.70 4.86
C SER A 139 -3.06 -7.33 4.66
N GLY A 140 -2.27 -6.34 4.25
CA GLY A 140 -2.80 -5.00 3.99
C GLY A 140 -3.77 -4.99 2.82
N ARG A 141 -3.38 -5.58 1.68
CA ARG A 141 -4.25 -5.72 0.52
C ARG A 141 -5.57 -6.43 0.85
N ARG A 142 -5.51 -7.54 1.59
CA ARG A 142 -6.73 -8.24 2.03
C ARG A 142 -7.61 -7.38 2.90
N THR A 143 -7.02 -6.55 3.75
CA THR A 143 -7.74 -5.60 4.60
C THR A 143 -8.45 -4.55 3.76
N ALA A 144 -7.77 -3.96 2.78
CA ALA A 144 -8.35 -2.99 1.84
C ALA A 144 -9.53 -3.61 1.04
N ILE A 145 -9.31 -4.76 0.40
CA ILE A 145 -10.35 -5.48 -0.37
C ILE A 145 -11.56 -5.81 0.51
N THR A 146 -11.33 -6.31 1.72
CA THR A 146 -12.41 -6.64 2.67
C THR A 146 -13.21 -5.39 3.05
N ARG A 147 -12.53 -4.26 3.27
CA ARG A 147 -13.16 -2.98 3.59
C ARG A 147 -13.99 -2.47 2.41
N TRP A 148 -13.44 -2.48 1.19
CA TRP A 148 -14.15 -2.07 -0.02
C TRP A 148 -15.36 -2.95 -0.30
N ALA A 149 -15.24 -4.27 -0.13
CA ALA A 149 -16.34 -5.21 -0.28
C ALA A 149 -17.51 -4.87 0.64
N ARG A 150 -17.23 -4.61 1.92
CA ARG A 150 -18.25 -4.20 2.89
C ARG A 150 -18.88 -2.85 2.52
N SER A 151 -18.07 -1.89 2.08
CA SER A 151 -18.56 -0.57 1.68
C SER A 151 -19.50 -0.64 0.47
N ILE A 152 -19.13 -1.43 -0.55
CA ILE A 152 -19.94 -1.65 -1.75
C ILE A 152 -21.25 -2.34 -1.39
N SER A 153 -21.21 -3.39 -0.57
CA SER A 153 -22.43 -4.06 -0.10
C SER A 153 -23.33 -3.13 0.74
N ALA A 154 -22.74 -2.24 1.54
CA ALA A 154 -23.50 -1.28 2.35
C ALA A 154 -24.22 -0.21 1.51
N VAL A 155 -23.70 0.11 0.31
CA VAL A 155 -24.34 1.04 -0.65
C VAL A 155 -25.15 0.32 -1.74
N GLY A 156 -25.36 -1.00 -1.62
CA GLY A 156 -26.18 -1.79 -2.56
C GLY A 156 -25.49 -2.25 -3.86
N GLY A 157 -24.16 -2.19 -3.94
CA GLY A 157 -23.38 -2.64 -5.10
C GLY A 157 -23.05 -4.15 -5.12
N SER A 158 -22.55 -4.65 -6.26
CA SER A 158 -22.39 -6.08 -6.53
C SER A 158 -21.02 -6.65 -6.14
N LEU A 159 -20.98 -7.92 -5.70
CA LEU A 159 -19.75 -8.67 -5.42
C LEU A 159 -18.80 -8.80 -6.63
N ARG A 160 -19.32 -8.65 -7.86
CA ARG A 160 -18.51 -8.66 -9.09
C ARG A 160 -17.55 -7.46 -9.17
N ASP A 161 -17.94 -6.31 -8.63
CA ASP A 161 -17.12 -5.10 -8.61
C ASP A 161 -15.96 -5.22 -7.60
N VAL A 162 -16.14 -6.04 -6.56
CA VAL A 162 -15.09 -6.38 -5.59
C VAL A 162 -14.08 -7.35 -6.20
N GLN A 163 -14.54 -8.31 -7.01
CA GLN A 163 -13.70 -9.32 -7.62
C GLN A 163 -12.74 -8.72 -8.67
N SER A 164 -13.15 -7.69 -9.43
CA SER A 164 -12.26 -6.99 -10.36
C SER A 164 -11.10 -6.29 -9.65
N LEU A 165 -11.32 -5.77 -8.44
CA LEU A 165 -10.28 -5.17 -7.59
C LEU A 165 -9.35 -6.20 -6.94
N ALA A 166 -9.83 -7.42 -6.68
CA ALA A 166 -9.06 -8.46 -6.00
C ALA A 166 -8.12 -9.24 -6.94
N SER A 167 -8.43 -9.32 -8.24
CA SER A 167 -7.84 -10.28 -9.19
C SER A 167 -6.55 -9.86 -9.88
N GLY A 168 -6.12 -8.59 -9.78
CA GLY A 168 -4.86 -8.09 -10.37
C GLY A 168 -3.67 -8.37 -9.51
#